data_AF-B6QE58-F1
#
_entry.id   AF-B6QE58-F1
#
_cell.length_a   1.000
_cell.length_b   1.000
_cell.length_c   1.000
_cell.angle_alpha   90.00
_cell.angle_beta   90.00
_cell.angle_gamma   90.00
#
_symmetry.space_group_name_H-M   'P 1'
#
loop_
_entity.id
_entity.type
_entity.pdbx_description
1 polymer ?
#
loop_
_entity_poly.entity_id
_entity_poly.type
_entity_poly.pdbx_seq_one_letter_code
_entity_poly.pdbx_strand_id
1 'polypeptide(L)'
;MDEPTHVIDPDGEVIIVLKDANLPFAVWPDEGPADEQSLQQSETGKETEEQCFRIKVSAKHLASPVFKACLLGGWNESSTFLENGSTTLTVSGWDLEAFLIVMRIIHSQNNQLPRRVSLELFAKITVIVDYYKCKDAIAFFSDIWLDDLESKSDLHLAGAFSRDHMLWMWVSWVFRRDGIFRRSTAVALKYSKIHISSLGLPLSTKLIYQLNVDRERGIE
;
A
#
# COMPACT_ATOMS: atom_id res chain seq x y z
N MET A 1 -27.68 0.21 9.91
CA MET A 1 -26.26 0.24 9.48
C MET A 1 -25.44 0.50 10.72
N ASP A 2 -24.39 -0.27 10.94
CA ASP A 2 -23.47 -0.02 12.07
C ASP A 2 -22.74 1.32 11.88
N GLU A 3 -22.38 1.94 13.01
CA GLU A 3 -21.73 3.24 13.04
C GLU A 3 -20.35 3.20 12.34
N PRO A 4 -19.92 4.31 11.70
CA PRO A 4 -18.60 4.39 11.10
C PRO A 4 -17.53 4.36 12.20
N THR A 5 -16.52 3.49 12.04
CA THR A 5 -15.35 3.46 12.93
C THR A 5 -14.42 4.64 12.68
N HIS A 6 -14.44 5.18 11.45
CA HIS A 6 -13.66 6.36 11.07
C HIS A 6 -14.53 7.29 10.23
N VAL A 7 -14.49 8.58 10.54
CA VAL A 7 -15.21 9.62 9.80
C VAL A 7 -14.18 10.55 9.16
N ILE A 8 -14.12 10.51 7.83
CA ILE A 8 -13.33 11.45 7.03
C ILE A 8 -14.22 12.59 6.61
N ASP A 9 -15.40 12.30 6.07
CA ASP A 9 -16.41 13.31 5.76
C ASP A 9 -17.68 13.08 6.61
N PRO A 10 -18.00 13.95 7.59
CA PRO A 10 -19.23 13.83 8.38
C PRO A 10 -20.51 13.85 7.55
N ASP A 11 -20.49 14.57 6.42
CA ASP A 11 -21.60 14.67 5.48
C ASP A 11 -21.48 13.62 4.36
N GLY A 12 -20.45 12.76 4.42
CA GLY A 12 -20.16 11.76 3.40
C GLY A 12 -21.28 10.75 3.20
N GLU A 13 -21.47 10.36 1.95
CA GLU A 13 -22.56 9.50 1.50
C GLU A 13 -22.12 8.05 1.25
N VAL A 14 -20.83 7.77 1.41
CA VAL A 14 -20.24 6.45 1.13
C VAL A 14 -19.63 5.89 2.40
N ILE A 15 -19.98 4.65 2.71
CA ILE A 15 -19.28 3.85 3.72
C ILE A 15 -18.35 2.87 3.00
N ILE A 16 -17.05 3.02 3.19
CA ILE A 16 -16.08 2.01 2.78
C ILE A 16 -15.93 1.01 3.92
N VAL A 17 -16.23 -0.26 3.66
CA VAL A 17 -15.99 -1.38 4.57
C VAL A 17 -14.67 -2.02 4.17
N LEU A 18 -13.63 -1.79 4.97
CA LEU A 18 -12.32 -2.43 4.83
C LEU A 18 -12.29 -3.72 5.66
N LYS A 19 -12.22 -4.85 4.96
CA LYS A 19 -12.01 -6.20 5.54
C LYS A 19 -10.54 -6.60 5.51
N ASP A 20 -10.17 -7.57 6.33
CA ASP A 20 -8.82 -8.17 6.34
C ASP A 20 -7.71 -7.11 6.37
N ALA A 21 -7.85 -6.11 7.25
CA ALA A 21 -6.89 -5.03 7.31
C ALA A 21 -5.57 -5.49 7.93
N ASN A 22 -4.46 -4.84 7.54
CA ASN A 22 -3.13 -5.03 8.15
C ASN A 22 -2.57 -6.46 7.99
N LEU A 23 -2.85 -7.13 6.88
CA LEU A 23 -2.19 -8.40 6.53
C LEU A 23 -0.65 -8.24 6.45
N PRO A 24 0.13 -9.33 6.64
CA PRO A 24 1.58 -9.30 6.46
C PRO A 24 1.98 -8.70 5.12
N PHE A 25 2.92 -7.77 5.14
CA PHE A 25 3.30 -6.98 3.97
C PHE A 25 4.77 -7.21 3.60
N ALA A 26 5.03 -7.56 2.33
CA ALA A 26 6.38 -7.73 1.80
C ALA A 26 7.28 -8.66 2.64
N VAL A 27 6.77 -9.83 3.04
CA VAL A 27 7.45 -10.75 3.96
C VAL A 27 8.78 -11.24 3.37
N TRP A 28 9.87 -11.11 4.13
CA TRP A 28 11.20 -11.53 3.71
C TRP A 28 11.45 -13.02 4.04
N PRO A 29 12.08 -13.81 3.14
CA PRO A 29 12.22 -15.25 3.34
C PRO A 29 13.03 -15.69 4.57
N ASP A 30 13.99 -14.87 5.01
CA ASP A 30 14.87 -15.18 6.16
C ASP A 30 14.36 -14.62 7.49
N GLU A 31 13.26 -13.85 7.47
CA GLU A 31 12.50 -13.60 8.69
C GLU A 31 11.70 -14.88 8.96
N GLY A 32 12.33 -15.80 9.71
CA GLY A 32 11.60 -16.89 10.34
C GLY A 32 10.34 -16.33 11.01
N PRO A 33 9.24 -17.09 11.07
CA PRO A 33 7.92 -16.56 11.42
C PRO A 33 8.06 -15.68 12.67
N ALA A 34 7.75 -14.38 12.51
CA ALA A 34 7.67 -13.45 13.61
C ALA A 34 6.74 -14.08 14.65
N ASP A 35 7.32 -14.51 15.78
CA ASP A 35 6.67 -15.22 16.89
C ASP A 35 5.38 -15.96 16.49
N GLU A 36 5.52 -17.25 16.16
CA GLU A 36 4.40 -18.23 16.13
C GLU A 36 3.64 -18.32 17.47
N GLN A 37 3.99 -17.53 18.48
CA GLN A 37 3.22 -17.35 19.71
C GLN A 37 2.00 -16.43 19.56
N SER A 38 1.79 -15.79 18.41
CA SER A 38 0.57 -15.01 18.15
C SER A 38 -0.57 -15.80 17.46
N LEU A 39 -0.34 -17.06 17.05
CA LEU A 39 -1.32 -17.85 16.29
C LEU A 39 -1.87 -19.09 17.01
N GLN A 40 -1.63 -19.25 18.31
CA GLN A 40 -2.23 -20.35 19.09
C GLN A 40 -2.78 -19.87 20.43
N GLN A 41 -3.86 -19.08 20.39
CA GLN A 41 -4.87 -19.11 21.46
C GLN A 41 -6.20 -18.49 20.99
N SER A 42 -7.00 -19.30 20.29
CA SER A 42 -8.45 -19.41 20.55
C SER A 42 -9.11 -20.45 19.64
N GLU A 43 -8.81 -21.74 19.87
CA GLU A 43 -9.84 -22.77 19.65
C GLU A 43 -10.82 -22.70 20.82
N THR A 44 -11.71 -21.73 20.76
CA THR A 44 -12.96 -21.73 21.52
C THR A 44 -13.94 -20.98 20.67
N GLY A 45 -15.01 -21.66 20.23
CA GLY A 45 -16.04 -21.13 19.35
C GLY A 45 -16.68 -19.85 19.88
N LYS A 46 -16.04 -18.73 19.59
CA LYS A 46 -16.64 -17.42 19.45
C LYS A 46 -16.56 -17.13 17.96
N GLU A 47 -17.69 -16.80 17.37
CA GLU A 47 -17.75 -16.15 16.07
C GLU A 47 -16.81 -14.95 16.17
N THR A 48 -15.60 -15.05 15.62
CA THR A 48 -14.68 -13.93 15.56
C THR A 48 -15.35 -12.95 14.62
N GLU A 49 -15.95 -11.90 15.15
CA GLU A 49 -16.42 -10.77 14.34
C GLU A 49 -15.25 -10.39 13.43
N GLU A 50 -15.39 -10.63 12.12
CA GLU A 50 -14.39 -10.22 11.13
C GLU A 50 -14.09 -8.74 11.39
N GLN A 51 -12.88 -8.43 11.86
CA GLN A 51 -12.52 -7.07 12.26
C GLN A 51 -12.51 -6.19 11.00
N CYS A 52 -13.66 -5.58 10.70
CA CYS A 52 -13.86 -4.71 9.56
C CYS A 52 -13.94 -3.25 9.99
N PHE A 53 -13.35 -2.37 9.21
CA PHE A 53 -13.35 -0.94 9.47
C PHE A 53 -14.34 -0.23 8.54
N ARG A 54 -15.19 0.61 9.11
CA ARG A 54 -16.22 1.36 8.37
C ARG A 54 -15.79 2.82 8.29
N ILE A 55 -15.43 3.25 7.10
CA ILE A 55 -14.82 4.56 6.84
C ILE A 55 -15.82 5.42 6.07
N LYS A 56 -16.32 6.47 6.70
CA LYS A 56 -17.28 7.41 6.09
C LYS A 56 -16.54 8.46 5.26
N VAL A 57 -16.85 8.51 3.96
CA VAL A 57 -16.21 9.37 2.96
C VAL A 57 -17.27 9.97 2.03
N SER A 58 -16.91 11.01 1.28
CA SER A 58 -17.81 11.58 0.27
C SER A 58 -17.48 11.09 -1.14
N ALA A 59 -18.52 10.67 -1.86
CA ALA A 59 -18.39 10.20 -3.25
C ALA A 59 -17.74 11.24 -4.16
N LYS A 60 -18.03 12.54 -3.93
CA LYS A 60 -17.49 13.66 -4.73
C LYS A 60 -15.96 13.74 -4.70
N HIS A 61 -15.35 13.31 -3.60
CA HIS A 61 -13.92 13.35 -3.42
C HIS A 61 -13.24 12.09 -3.93
N LEU A 62 -13.93 10.95 -4.05
CA LEU A 62 -13.39 9.69 -4.57
C LEU A 62 -13.15 9.71 -6.09
N ALA A 63 -12.34 10.67 -6.54
CA ALA A 63 -12.13 10.99 -7.95
C ALA A 63 -11.16 10.04 -8.67
N SER A 64 -10.71 8.96 -8.01
CA SER A 64 -9.82 7.95 -8.58
C SER A 64 -10.55 7.16 -9.68
N PRO A 65 -9.88 6.74 -10.77
CA PRO A 65 -10.52 5.95 -11.83
C PRO A 65 -11.21 4.69 -11.32
N VAL A 66 -10.62 4.00 -10.35
CA VAL A 66 -11.18 2.77 -9.79
C VAL A 66 -12.40 3.06 -8.93
N PHE A 67 -12.36 4.07 -8.05
CA PHE A 67 -13.55 4.43 -7.27
C PHE A 67 -14.68 4.97 -8.14
N LYS A 68 -14.37 5.75 -9.18
CA LYS A 68 -15.35 6.18 -10.17
C LYS A 68 -15.98 4.98 -10.87
N ALA A 69 -15.20 3.97 -11.26
CA ALA A 69 -15.75 2.77 -11.86
C ALA A 69 -16.65 1.99 -10.88
N CYS A 70 -16.31 1.93 -9.59
CA CYS A 70 -17.17 1.31 -8.58
C CYS A 70 -18.47 2.09 -8.32
N LEU A 71 -18.40 3.43 -8.27
CA LEU A 71 -19.54 4.29 -7.92
C LEU A 71 -20.45 4.66 -9.10
N LEU A 72 -19.91 4.63 -10.32
CA LEU A 72 -20.61 5.07 -11.53
C LEU A 72 -20.67 3.99 -12.62
N GLY A 73 -19.94 2.89 -12.49
CA GLY A 73 -20.05 1.74 -13.40
C GLY A 73 -21.32 0.94 -13.08
N GLY A 74 -21.89 0.21 -14.03
CA GLY A 74 -23.18 -0.49 -13.88
C GLY A 74 -23.22 -1.69 -12.90
N TRP A 75 -22.48 -1.62 -11.80
CA TRP A 75 -22.45 -2.58 -10.70
C TRP A 75 -23.50 -2.21 -9.64
N ASN A 76 -23.78 -3.12 -8.70
CA ASN A 76 -24.85 -2.95 -7.71
C ASN A 76 -24.68 -1.67 -6.86
N GLU A 77 -23.43 -1.31 -6.57
CA GLU A 77 -23.05 -0.17 -5.74
C GLU A 77 -23.45 1.17 -6.38
N SER A 78 -23.38 1.28 -7.71
CA SER A 78 -23.77 2.49 -8.43
C SER A 78 -25.29 2.64 -8.51
N SER A 79 -26.02 1.55 -8.77
CA SER A 79 -27.49 1.56 -8.76
C SER A 79 -28.00 2.00 -7.40
N THR A 80 -27.43 1.44 -6.32
CA THR A 80 -27.75 1.84 -4.94
C THR A 80 -27.45 3.31 -4.69
N PHE A 81 -26.29 3.80 -5.14
CA PHE A 81 -25.92 5.20 -4.96
C PHE A 81 -26.85 6.16 -5.72
N LEU A 82 -27.21 5.83 -6.96
CA LEU A 82 -28.11 6.63 -7.79
C LEU A 82 -29.54 6.67 -7.24
N GLU A 83 -30.02 5.57 -6.65
CA GLU A 83 -31.37 5.46 -6.09
C GLU A 83 -31.48 6.11 -4.70
N ASN A 84 -30.51 5.85 -3.81
CA ASN A 84 -30.61 6.20 -2.39
C ASN A 84 -29.76 7.42 -1.99
N GLY A 85 -28.94 7.94 -2.91
CA GLY A 85 -27.97 9.00 -2.62
C GLY A 85 -26.85 8.59 -1.69
N SER A 86 -26.75 7.30 -1.33
CA SER A 86 -25.71 6.73 -0.45
C SER A 86 -25.43 5.28 -0.81
N THR A 87 -24.22 4.78 -0.52
CA THR A 87 -23.83 3.40 -0.84
C THR A 87 -22.73 2.85 0.08
N THR A 88 -22.50 1.54 -0.01
CA THR A 88 -21.41 0.85 0.69
C THR A 88 -20.44 0.24 -0.31
N LEU A 89 -19.14 0.50 -0.15
CA LEU A 89 -18.08 -0.13 -0.93
C LEU A 89 -17.31 -1.11 -0.05
N THR A 90 -17.17 -2.36 -0.46
CA THR A 90 -16.33 -3.32 0.26
C THR A 90 -14.95 -3.39 -0.39
N VAL A 91 -13.90 -3.22 0.42
CA VAL A 91 -12.50 -3.37 0.01
C VAL A 91 -11.81 -4.31 1.02
N SER A 92 -10.70 -4.94 0.64
CA SER A 92 -10.01 -5.87 1.53
C SER A 92 -8.49 -5.81 1.39
N GLY A 93 -7.79 -6.25 2.44
CA GLY A 93 -6.34 -6.48 2.39
C GLY A 93 -5.47 -5.23 2.51
N TRP A 94 -6.07 -4.05 2.68
CA TRP A 94 -5.31 -2.81 2.87
C TRP A 94 -4.82 -2.65 4.31
N ASP A 95 -3.63 -2.08 4.46
CA ASP A 95 -3.20 -1.52 5.73
C ASP A 95 -4.09 -0.32 6.07
N LEU A 96 -4.67 -0.31 7.27
CA LEU A 96 -5.66 0.67 7.68
C LEU A 96 -5.07 2.08 7.72
N GLU A 97 -3.86 2.24 8.26
CA GLU A 97 -3.21 3.54 8.38
C GLU A 97 -2.89 4.10 6.99
N ALA A 98 -2.29 3.28 6.13
CA ALA A 98 -2.00 3.66 4.75
C ALA A 98 -3.27 4.06 3.98
N PHE A 99 -4.36 3.30 4.14
CA PHE A 99 -5.63 3.58 3.49
C PHE A 99 -6.26 4.88 3.97
N LEU A 100 -6.27 5.14 5.29
CA LEU A 100 -6.75 6.38 5.86
C LEU A 100 -5.95 7.59 5.38
N ILE A 101 -4.62 7.47 5.27
CA ILE A 101 -3.76 8.54 4.71
C ILE A 101 -4.18 8.88 3.28
N VAL A 102 -4.33 7.86 2.42
CA VAL A 102 -4.77 8.07 1.03
C VAL A 102 -6.16 8.72 0.98
N MET A 103 -7.11 8.24 1.79
CA MET A 103 -8.44 8.84 1.84
C MET A 103 -8.41 10.30 2.31
N ARG A 104 -7.60 10.63 3.32
CA ARG A 104 -7.45 12.02 3.80
C ARG A 104 -6.84 12.93 2.76
N ILE A 105 -5.83 12.48 2.01
CA ILE A 105 -5.25 13.23 0.89
C ILE A 105 -6.31 13.50 -0.17
N ILE A 106 -7.07 12.48 -0.56
CA ILE A 106 -8.16 12.59 -1.54
C ILE A 106 -9.24 13.59 -1.07
N HIS A 107 -9.49 13.66 0.23
CA HIS A 107 -10.43 14.61 0.85
C HIS A 107 -9.80 15.95 1.25
N SER A 108 -8.57 16.24 0.81
CA SER A 108 -7.84 17.48 1.11
C SER A 108 -7.65 17.78 2.60
N GLN A 109 -7.65 16.76 3.45
CA GLN A 109 -7.44 16.88 4.91
C GLN A 109 -5.95 16.87 5.28
N ASN A 110 -5.20 17.74 4.62
CA ASN A 110 -3.73 17.72 4.63
C ASN A 110 -3.14 18.00 6.03
N ASN A 111 -3.86 18.72 6.88
CA ASN A 111 -3.44 19.02 8.26
C ASN A 111 -3.45 17.81 9.20
N GLN A 112 -4.14 16.73 8.82
CA GLN A 112 -4.19 15.48 9.58
C GLN A 112 -3.13 14.47 9.12
N LEU A 113 -2.29 14.83 8.16
CA LEU A 113 -1.29 13.93 7.59
C LEU A 113 0.01 13.93 8.41
N PRO A 114 0.69 12.77 8.50
CA PRO A 114 1.99 12.71 9.14
C PRO A 114 3.02 13.49 8.32
N ARG A 115 3.87 14.26 9.01
CA ARG A 115 4.98 14.99 8.37
C ARG A 115 6.06 14.06 7.82
N ARG A 116 6.17 12.86 8.39
CA ARG A 116 7.16 11.83 8.08
C ARG A 116 6.48 10.48 8.14
N VAL A 117 6.90 9.57 7.27
CA VAL A 117 6.42 8.19 7.23
C VAL A 117 7.63 7.25 7.19
N SER A 118 7.46 6.01 7.67
CA SER A 118 8.47 4.97 7.47
C SER A 118 8.48 4.50 6.00
N LEU A 119 9.58 3.87 5.57
CA LEU A 119 9.65 3.27 4.23
C LEU A 119 8.54 2.23 4.02
N GLU A 120 8.25 1.44 5.05
CA GLU A 120 7.17 0.46 5.02
C GLU A 120 5.79 1.10 4.83
N LEU A 121 5.45 2.09 5.66
CA LEU A 121 4.17 2.79 5.54
C LEU A 121 4.05 3.47 4.18
N PHE A 122 5.13 4.07 3.69
CA PHE A 122 5.14 4.68 2.36
C PHE A 122 4.97 3.65 1.25
N ALA A 123 5.59 2.48 1.35
CA ALA A 123 5.39 1.39 0.39
C ALA A 123 3.94 0.89 0.37
N LYS A 124 3.30 0.74 1.54
CA LYS A 124 1.87 0.40 1.67
C LYS A 124 0.96 1.46 1.03
N ILE A 125 1.22 2.75 1.32
CA ILE A 125 0.54 3.88 0.66
C ILE A 125 0.70 3.78 -0.86
N THR A 126 1.92 3.48 -1.32
CA THR A 126 2.25 3.38 -2.75
C THR A 126 1.46 2.27 -3.45
N VAL A 127 1.25 1.11 -2.79
CA VAL A 127 0.40 0.03 -3.33
C VAL A 127 -1.04 0.51 -3.53
N ILE A 128 -1.61 1.20 -2.54
CA ILE A 128 -2.98 1.73 -2.61
C ILE A 128 -3.08 2.78 -3.72
N VAL A 129 -2.11 3.70 -3.80
CA VAL A 129 -2.07 4.76 -4.81
C VAL A 129 -1.94 4.20 -6.23
N ASP A 130 -1.09 3.19 -6.43
CA ASP A 130 -0.98 2.54 -7.73
C ASP A 130 -2.26 1.77 -8.07
N TYR A 131 -2.86 1.05 -7.11
CA TYR A 131 -4.10 0.31 -7.34
C TYR A 131 -5.24 1.24 -7.76
N TYR A 132 -5.52 2.29 -6.97
CA TYR A 132 -6.60 3.24 -7.25
C TYR A 132 -6.25 4.25 -8.35
N LYS A 133 -5.03 4.24 -8.90
CA LYS A 133 -4.57 5.14 -9.96
C LYS A 133 -4.73 6.62 -9.57
N CYS A 134 -4.35 6.97 -8.34
CA CYS A 134 -4.47 8.33 -7.78
C CYS A 134 -3.12 8.98 -7.47
N LYS A 135 -2.06 8.63 -8.21
CA LYS A 135 -0.70 9.16 -8.01
C LYS A 135 -0.64 10.69 -7.97
N ASP A 136 -1.36 11.37 -8.85
CA ASP A 136 -1.33 12.82 -8.94
C ASP A 136 -1.86 13.50 -7.67
N ALA A 137 -2.82 12.87 -6.98
CA ALA A 137 -3.39 13.40 -5.74
C ALA A 137 -2.37 13.43 -4.59
N ILE A 138 -1.37 12.54 -4.63
CA ILE A 138 -0.36 12.41 -3.57
C ILE A 138 1.01 12.98 -3.96
N ALA A 139 1.20 13.44 -5.20
CA ALA A 139 2.50 13.82 -5.76
C ALA A 139 3.33 14.71 -4.81
N PHE A 140 2.72 15.77 -4.30
CA PHE A 140 3.37 16.70 -3.37
C PHE A 140 3.87 16.02 -2.08
N PHE A 141 3.04 15.18 -1.45
CA PHE A 141 3.42 14.48 -0.23
C PHE A 141 4.44 13.38 -0.49
N SER A 142 4.33 12.68 -1.62
CA SER A 142 5.28 11.65 -2.00
C SER A 142 6.69 12.21 -2.20
N ASP A 143 6.82 13.42 -2.77
CA ASP A 143 8.13 14.06 -2.91
C ASP A 143 8.75 14.38 -1.55
N ILE A 144 7.97 14.98 -0.64
CA ILE A 144 8.44 15.31 0.73
C ILE A 144 8.88 14.06 1.49
N TRP A 145 8.06 13.01 1.47
CA TRP A 145 8.37 11.78 2.19
C TRP A 145 9.54 11.03 1.56
N LEU A 146 9.65 10.98 0.23
CA LEU A 146 10.80 10.38 -0.45
C LEU A 146 12.10 11.10 -0.10
N ASP A 147 12.10 12.44 -0.11
CA ASP A 147 13.29 13.22 0.18
C ASP A 147 13.70 13.07 1.66
N ASP A 148 12.74 13.07 2.61
CA ASP A 148 13.02 12.80 4.03
C ASP A 148 13.56 11.38 4.26
N LEU A 149 12.97 10.37 3.59
CA LEU A 149 13.44 8.98 3.66
C LEU A 149 14.84 8.84 3.05
N GLU A 150 15.08 9.39 1.86
CA GLU A 150 16.37 9.30 1.17
C GLU A 150 17.48 9.98 1.98
N SER A 151 17.20 11.16 2.54
CA SER A 151 18.17 11.92 3.34
C SER A 151 18.66 11.21 4.59
N LYS A 152 17.85 10.28 5.12
CA LYS A 152 18.17 9.47 6.30
C LYS A 152 18.54 8.04 5.95
N SER A 153 18.40 7.65 4.69
CA SER A 153 18.66 6.29 4.27
C SER A 153 20.15 6.05 4.14
N ASP A 154 20.63 5.07 4.91
CA ASP A 154 21.89 4.40 4.66
C ASP A 154 21.69 3.39 3.51
N LEU A 155 21.14 3.83 2.37
CA LEU A 155 21.05 3.02 1.15
C LEU A 155 22.46 2.86 0.56
N HIS A 156 23.31 2.16 1.32
CA HIS A 156 24.70 1.94 1.06
C HIS A 156 24.83 0.84 0.00
N LEU A 157 25.53 1.16 -1.07
CA LEU A 157 25.97 0.21 -2.09
C LEU A 157 26.93 -0.87 -1.56
N ALA A 158 27.24 -0.88 -0.25
CA ALA A 158 28.15 -1.81 0.41
C ALA A 158 27.44 -2.77 1.38
N GLY A 159 26.12 -2.70 1.52
CA GLY A 159 25.32 -3.56 2.40
C GLY A 159 24.83 -4.85 1.75
N ALA A 160 24.36 -5.79 2.58
CA ALA A 160 23.65 -6.97 2.10
C ALA A 160 22.30 -6.59 1.47
N PHE A 161 21.88 -7.34 0.46
CA PHE A 161 20.54 -7.22 -0.10
C PHE A 161 19.49 -7.60 0.95
N SER A 162 18.43 -6.79 1.07
CA SER A 162 17.43 -6.90 2.14
C SER A 162 16.03 -6.48 1.65
N ARG A 163 15.02 -6.71 2.49
CA ARG A 163 13.62 -6.29 2.27
C ARG A 163 13.51 -4.81 1.89
N ASP A 164 14.23 -3.93 2.57
CA ASP A 164 14.16 -2.49 2.32
C ASP A 164 14.60 -2.12 0.90
N HIS A 165 15.52 -2.86 0.29
CA HIS A 165 15.91 -2.63 -1.10
C HIS A 165 14.74 -2.93 -2.06
N MET A 166 13.91 -3.92 -1.75
CA MET A 166 12.69 -4.21 -2.53
C MET A 166 11.63 -3.13 -2.35
N LEU A 167 11.46 -2.62 -1.12
CA LEU A 167 10.57 -1.48 -0.86
C LEU A 167 11.04 -0.23 -1.59
N TRP A 168 12.35 0.07 -1.55
CA TRP A 168 12.95 1.17 -2.29
C TRP A 168 12.77 1.03 -3.80
N MET A 169 12.97 -0.16 -4.37
CA MET A 169 12.67 -0.43 -5.79
C MET A 169 11.21 -0.12 -6.12
N TRP A 170 10.28 -0.56 -5.27
CA TRP A 170 8.85 -0.32 -5.49
C TRP A 170 8.48 1.17 -5.47
N VAL A 171 8.82 1.88 -4.40
CA VAL A 171 8.44 3.30 -4.26
C VAL A 171 9.13 4.16 -5.31
N SER A 172 10.41 3.91 -5.58
CA SER A 172 11.16 4.68 -6.58
C SER A 172 10.69 4.42 -8.01
N TRP A 173 10.25 3.20 -8.31
CA TRP A 173 9.65 2.86 -9.61
C TRP A 173 8.35 3.64 -9.84
N VAL A 174 7.41 3.59 -8.88
CA VAL A 174 6.11 4.26 -9.00
C VAL A 174 6.28 5.78 -9.10
N PHE A 175 7.16 6.37 -8.27
CA PHE A 175 7.38 7.81 -8.22
C PHE A 175 8.49 8.32 -9.15
N ARG A 176 9.03 7.47 -10.04
CA ARG A 176 10.04 7.85 -11.05
C ARG A 176 11.31 8.47 -10.45
N ARG A 177 11.81 7.90 -9.34
CA ARG A 177 13.10 8.26 -8.73
C ARG A 177 14.21 7.35 -9.25
N ASP A 178 14.64 7.59 -10.50
CA ASP A 178 15.59 6.71 -11.21
C ASP A 178 16.92 6.50 -10.49
N GLY A 179 17.38 7.47 -9.68
CA GLY A 179 18.60 7.34 -8.89
C GLY A 179 18.46 6.27 -7.80
N ILE A 180 17.38 6.33 -7.02
CA ILE A 180 17.06 5.37 -5.97
C ILE A 180 16.79 3.99 -6.58
N PHE A 181 16.02 3.94 -7.67
CA PHE A 181 15.70 2.70 -8.36
C PHE A 181 16.97 1.98 -8.83
N ARG A 182 17.88 2.69 -9.52
CA ARG A 182 19.15 2.13 -10.01
C ARG A 182 20.06 1.66 -8.89
N ARG A 183 20.16 2.40 -7.78
CA ARG A 183 20.97 1.97 -6.63
C ARG A 183 20.40 0.70 -5.99
N SER A 184 19.09 0.65 -5.81
CA SER A 184 18.42 -0.49 -5.18
C SER A 184 18.53 -1.76 -6.03
N THR A 185 18.34 -1.66 -7.35
CA THR A 185 18.54 -2.80 -8.26
C THR A 185 20.01 -3.22 -8.35
N ALA A 186 20.96 -2.27 -8.33
CA ALA A 186 22.39 -2.59 -8.33
C ALA A 186 22.80 -3.38 -7.07
N VAL A 187 22.27 -3.04 -5.90
CA VAL A 187 22.50 -3.83 -4.68
C VAL A 187 21.93 -5.24 -4.82
N ALA A 188 20.72 -5.38 -5.35
CA ALA A 188 20.09 -6.68 -5.57
C ALA A 188 20.92 -7.57 -6.52
N LEU A 189 21.38 -7.01 -7.64
CA LEU A 189 22.21 -7.72 -8.62
C LEU A 189 23.56 -8.15 -8.03
N LYS A 190 24.19 -7.30 -7.22
CA LYS A 190 25.54 -7.54 -6.70
C LYS A 190 25.58 -8.43 -5.45
N TYR A 191 24.57 -8.33 -4.59
CA TYR A 191 24.62 -8.92 -3.25
C TYR A 191 23.54 -9.96 -2.97
N SER A 192 22.54 -10.13 -3.85
CA SER A 192 21.56 -11.20 -3.66
C SER A 192 22.17 -12.57 -3.88
N LYS A 193 22.19 -13.39 -2.81
CA LYS A 193 22.64 -14.78 -2.85
C LYS A 193 21.55 -15.76 -3.26
N ILE A 194 20.29 -15.31 -3.23
CA ILE A 194 19.11 -16.13 -3.48
C ILE A 194 18.29 -15.56 -4.65
N HIS A 195 17.29 -16.33 -5.08
CA HIS A 195 16.31 -15.87 -6.04
C HIS A 195 15.55 -14.64 -5.50
N ILE A 196 15.51 -13.57 -6.30
CA ILE A 196 14.79 -12.35 -5.95
C ILE A 196 13.32 -12.57 -6.28
N SER A 197 12.45 -12.51 -5.28
CA SER A 197 10.99 -12.48 -5.48
C SER A 197 10.47 -11.04 -5.33
N SER A 198 9.24 -10.77 -5.78
CA SER A 198 8.62 -9.45 -5.61
C SER A 198 8.18 -9.17 -4.17
N LEU A 199 8.22 -10.16 -3.27
CA LEU A 199 7.62 -10.10 -1.93
C LEU A 199 6.11 -9.77 -1.95
N GLY A 200 5.41 -10.03 -3.05
CA GLY A 200 4.00 -9.61 -3.21
C GLY A 200 3.82 -8.13 -3.54
N LEU A 201 4.90 -7.36 -3.74
CA LEU A 201 4.81 -6.00 -4.25
C LEU A 201 4.37 -5.99 -5.72
N PRO A 202 3.69 -4.93 -6.21
CA PRO A 202 3.23 -4.81 -7.61
C PRO A 202 4.38 -4.51 -8.61
N LEU A 203 5.56 -5.09 -8.39
CA LEU A 203 6.66 -5.04 -9.33
C LEU A 203 6.37 -5.97 -10.51
N SER A 204 6.64 -5.50 -11.74
CA SER A 204 6.35 -6.29 -12.92
C SER A 204 7.13 -7.61 -12.93
N THR A 205 6.48 -8.71 -13.32
CA THR A 205 7.13 -10.02 -13.44
C THR A 205 8.33 -9.99 -14.38
N LYS A 206 8.26 -9.17 -15.43
CA LYS A 206 9.37 -8.93 -16.37
C LYS A 206 10.60 -8.33 -15.68
N LEU A 207 10.40 -7.35 -14.80
CA LEU A 207 11.48 -6.74 -14.02
C LEU A 207 12.14 -7.78 -13.09
N ILE A 208 11.34 -8.54 -12.34
CA ILE A 208 11.86 -9.56 -11.41
C ILE A 208 12.60 -10.67 -12.17
N TYR A 209 12.05 -11.11 -13.29
CA TYR A 209 12.72 -12.07 -14.17
C TYR A 209 14.08 -11.55 -14.64
N GLN A 210 14.12 -10.31 -15.16
CA GLN A 210 15.35 -9.70 -15.65
C GLN A 210 16.41 -9.54 -14.55
N LEU A 211 16.00 -9.12 -13.34
CA LEU A 211 16.90 -9.01 -12.19
C LEU A 211 17.58 -10.35 -11.87
N ASN A 212 16.83 -11.46 -11.91
CA ASN A 212 17.41 -12.78 -11.64
C ASN A 212 18.35 -13.25 -12.77
N VAL A 213 17.99 -13.01 -14.03
CA VAL A 213 18.84 -13.32 -15.20
C VAL A 213 20.17 -12.58 -15.10
N ASP A 214 20.13 -11.28 -14.80
CA ASP A 214 21.34 -10.45 -14.75
C ASP A 214 22.18 -10.76 -13.51
N ARG A 215 21.54 -11.09 -12.37
CA ARG A 215 22.22 -11.56 -11.15
C ARG A 215 23.01 -12.84 -11.43
N GLU A 216 22.43 -13.80 -12.14
CA GLU A 216 23.08 -15.09 -12.45
C GLU A 216 24.28 -14.92 -13.39
N ARG A 217 24.16 -14.04 -14.41
CA ARG A 217 25.27 -13.73 -15.31
C ARG A 217 26.44 -13.03 -14.62
N GLY A 218 26.18 -12.26 -13.56
CA GLY A 218 27.23 -11.57 -12.79
C GLY A 218 27.98 -12.45 -11.79
N ILE A 219 27.58 -13.71 -11.63
CA ILE A 219 28.23 -14.70 -10.76
C ILE A 219 29.28 -15.53 -11.52
N GLU A 220 29.20 -15.57 -12.86
CA GLU A 220 30.21 -16.17 -13.77
C GLU A 220 31.41 -15.25 -14.00
#